data_AF-A0A3N4Z1M1-F1
#
_entry.id   AF-A0A3N4Z1M1-F1
#
_cell.length_a   1.000
_cell.length_b   1.000
_cell.length_c   1.000
_cell.angle_alpha   90.00
_cell.angle_beta   90.00
_cell.angle_gamma   90.00
#
_symmetry.space_group_name_H-M   'P 1'
#
loop_
_entity.id
_entity.type
_entity.pdbx_description
1 polymer ?
#
loop_
_entity_poly.entity_id
_entity_poly.type
_entity_poly.pdbx_seq_one_letter_code
_entity_poly.pdbx_strand_id
1 'polypeptide(L)'
;MPTVPRVTGDQTYDGLLVQDDLPAGWHLPNRFPGERADDASGEIDALLGYDDQTVDEEQRQARMGSEQNETVDGRWRYIEHTATATRVYLRLQRQLFGVPEEVRITGVVYLPWRPGDPITSQLLRELPTARIEAAINQRLFAMKRATTLTGGKIELPSGRKIAERDLLKPLGDPKQTPDFYELVALQHGRLTANGDANPSATMAELSGVALSTAQGWVAKARARGLLPPGRRGRAG
;
A
#
# COMPACT_ATOMS: atom_id res chain seq x y z
N MET A 1 -2.63 -6.36 23.09
CA MET A 1 -3.80 -6.78 22.28
C MET A 1 -3.84 -8.30 22.34
N PRO A 2 -5.00 -8.95 22.62
CA PRO A 2 -5.05 -10.40 22.66
C PRO A 2 -4.78 -10.95 21.25
N THR A 3 -3.77 -11.80 21.12
CA THR A 3 -3.40 -12.52 19.91
C THR A 3 -4.56 -13.42 19.50
N VAL A 4 -5.26 -13.04 18.43
CA VAL A 4 -6.26 -13.91 17.80
C VAL A 4 -5.55 -15.21 17.39
N PRO A 5 -6.05 -16.39 17.77
CA PRO A 5 -5.42 -17.65 17.40
C PRO A 5 -5.34 -17.74 15.87
N ARG A 6 -4.12 -17.93 15.34
CA ARG A 6 -3.87 -18.08 13.91
C ARG A 6 -4.67 -19.28 13.41
N VAL A 7 -5.66 -19.03 12.54
CA VAL A 7 -6.38 -20.11 11.86
C VAL A 7 -5.43 -20.68 10.81
N THR A 8 -5.15 -21.98 10.88
CA THR A 8 -4.22 -22.66 9.98
C THR A 8 -4.57 -22.39 8.51
N GLY A 9 -3.61 -21.88 7.74
CA GLY A 9 -3.78 -21.52 6.32
C GLY A 9 -4.46 -20.18 6.04
N ASP A 10 -4.90 -19.42 7.04
CA ASP A 10 -5.45 -18.09 6.85
C ASP A 10 -4.37 -17.11 6.34
N GLN A 11 -4.49 -16.72 5.07
CA GLN A 11 -3.58 -15.77 4.42
C GLN A 11 -3.91 -14.30 4.74
N THR A 12 -5.01 -14.04 5.46
CA THR A 12 -5.49 -12.68 5.79
C THR A 12 -5.05 -12.18 7.16
N TYR A 13 -4.34 -13.01 7.93
CA TYR A 13 -4.02 -12.77 9.33
C TYR A 13 -3.27 -11.45 9.61
N ASP A 14 -2.46 -10.97 8.67
CA ASP A 14 -1.71 -9.70 8.77
C ASP A 14 -2.43 -8.51 8.10
N GLY A 15 -3.61 -8.76 7.53
CA GLY A 15 -4.44 -7.79 6.83
C GLY A 15 -3.81 -7.21 5.55
N LEU A 16 -2.70 -7.79 5.06
CA LEU A 16 -1.95 -7.26 3.92
C LEU A 16 -2.71 -7.45 2.60
N LEU A 17 -3.44 -8.57 2.49
CA LEU A 17 -4.33 -8.88 1.40
C LEU A 17 -5.59 -9.53 1.97
N VAL A 18 -6.77 -9.07 1.53
CA VAL A 18 -8.05 -9.72 1.84
C VAL A 18 -8.79 -10.04 0.55
N GLN A 19 -9.80 -10.90 0.64
CA GLN A 19 -10.60 -11.32 -0.52
C GLN A 19 -11.21 -10.13 -1.29
N ASP A 20 -11.64 -9.07 -0.59
CA ASP A 20 -12.24 -7.88 -1.20
C ASP A 20 -11.27 -7.05 -2.04
N ASP A 21 -9.95 -7.24 -1.86
CA ASP A 21 -8.93 -6.58 -2.68
C ASP A 21 -8.77 -7.24 -4.06
N LEU A 22 -9.33 -8.45 -4.24
CA LEU A 22 -9.20 -9.23 -5.46
C LEU A 22 -10.32 -8.90 -6.46
N PRO A 23 -9.98 -8.69 -7.74
CA PRO A 23 -10.99 -8.48 -8.77
C PRO A 23 -11.81 -9.74 -9.04
N ALA A 24 -12.99 -9.57 -9.62
CA ALA A 24 -13.89 -10.66 -9.94
C ALA A 24 -13.19 -11.79 -10.71
N GLY A 25 -13.49 -13.03 -10.32
CA GLY A 25 -12.86 -14.24 -10.85
C GLY A 25 -11.61 -14.67 -10.08
N TRP A 26 -10.97 -13.79 -9.31
CA TRP A 26 -9.83 -14.12 -8.45
C TRP A 26 -10.27 -14.34 -7.00
N HIS A 27 -9.67 -15.33 -6.36
CA HIS A 27 -9.92 -15.62 -4.96
C HIS A 27 -8.64 -15.96 -4.21
N LEU A 28 -8.69 -15.78 -2.89
CA LEU A 28 -7.63 -16.05 -1.93
C LEU A 28 -7.94 -17.40 -1.26
N PRO A 29 -7.27 -18.51 -1.66
CA PRO A 29 -7.56 -19.80 -1.07
C PRO A 29 -7.12 -19.85 0.39
N ASN A 30 -7.81 -20.62 1.21
CA ASN A 30 -7.50 -20.72 2.65
C ASN A 30 -6.25 -21.58 2.95
N ARG A 31 -5.48 -22.00 1.94
CA ARG A 31 -4.33 -22.90 2.06
C ARG A 31 -3.33 -22.66 0.94
N PHE A 32 -2.04 -22.72 1.24
CA PHE A 32 -1.01 -22.85 0.21
C PHE A 32 -1.14 -24.22 -0.49
N PRO A 33 -0.87 -24.31 -1.80
CA PRO A 33 -0.91 -25.58 -2.50
C PRO A 33 0.20 -26.52 -2.00
N GLY A 34 -0.13 -27.81 -1.86
CA GLY A 34 0.83 -28.86 -1.47
C GLY A 34 0.88 -29.19 0.03
N GLU A 35 -0.22 -28.98 0.78
CA GLU A 35 -0.35 -29.38 2.20
C GLU A 35 0.78 -28.85 3.11
N ARG A 36 1.29 -27.65 2.82
CA ARG A 36 2.30 -27.01 3.66
C ARG A 36 1.66 -26.42 4.92
N ALA A 37 2.42 -26.45 6.02
CA ALA A 37 2.11 -25.67 7.22
C ALA A 37 2.22 -24.17 6.91
N ASP A 38 1.63 -23.34 7.78
CA ASP A 38 1.41 -21.89 7.71
C ASP A 38 2.42 -21.03 6.91
N ASP A 39 1.95 -19.87 6.42
CA ASP A 39 2.66 -18.85 5.63
C ASP A 39 4.10 -19.22 5.16
N ALA A 40 4.21 -19.76 3.94
CA ALA A 40 5.48 -20.17 3.35
C ALA A 40 6.39 -19.01 2.88
N SER A 41 6.06 -17.75 3.23
CA SER A 41 6.79 -16.57 2.76
C SER A 41 8.29 -16.65 3.05
N GLY A 42 8.69 -17.04 4.26
CA GLY A 42 10.09 -17.11 4.66
C GLY A 42 10.87 -18.19 3.89
N GLU A 43 10.26 -19.37 3.68
CA GLU A 43 10.87 -20.43 2.87
C GLU A 43 11.06 -20.00 1.41
N ILE A 44 10.07 -19.29 0.85
CA ILE A 44 10.13 -18.79 -0.53
C ILE A 44 11.19 -17.68 -0.65
N ASP A 45 11.27 -16.76 0.31
CA ASP A 45 12.27 -15.69 0.30
C ASP A 45 13.70 -16.24 0.43
N ALA A 46 13.93 -17.21 1.31
CA ALA A 46 15.21 -17.91 1.42
C ALA A 46 15.58 -18.67 0.13
N LEU A 47 14.62 -19.37 -0.48
CA LEU A 47 14.83 -20.09 -1.73
C LEU A 47 15.20 -19.15 -2.89
N LEU A 48 14.58 -17.98 -2.94
CA LEU A 48 14.80 -16.99 -4.00
C LEU A 48 15.95 -16.01 -3.70
N GLY A 49 16.58 -16.11 -2.53
CA GLY A 49 17.71 -15.27 -2.12
C GLY A 49 17.32 -13.83 -1.77
N TYR A 50 16.06 -13.57 -1.39
CA TYR A 50 15.65 -12.26 -0.90
C TYR A 50 16.27 -11.92 0.47
N ASP A 51 16.56 -12.95 1.27
CA ASP A 51 17.23 -12.82 2.56
C ASP A 51 18.72 -12.44 2.42
N ASP A 52 19.32 -12.67 1.26
CA ASP A 52 20.74 -12.38 1.01
C ASP A 52 21.00 -10.90 0.67
N GLN A 53 19.96 -10.14 0.32
CA GLN A 53 20.09 -8.76 -0.19
C GLN A 53 20.05 -7.67 0.89
N THR A 54 19.83 -8.01 2.16
CA THR A 54 19.98 -7.09 3.30
C THR A 54 20.52 -7.94 4.44
N VAL A 55 21.55 -7.60 5.21
CA VAL A 55 21.53 -6.60 6.30
C VAL A 55 22.97 -6.42 6.85
N ASP A 56 23.39 -5.18 7.10
CA ASP A 56 24.50 -4.85 8.01
C ASP A 56 24.11 -5.29 9.45
N GLU A 57 25.01 -5.86 10.24
CA GLU A 57 24.70 -6.56 11.51
C GLU A 57 23.83 -5.73 12.50
N GLU A 58 23.97 -4.41 12.50
CA GLU A 58 23.18 -3.47 13.33
C GLU A 58 21.70 -3.40 12.94
N GLN A 59 21.38 -3.46 11.65
CA GLN A 59 20.00 -3.44 11.17
C GLN A 59 19.30 -4.79 11.44
N ARG A 60 20.06 -5.89 11.60
CA ARG A 60 19.53 -7.21 11.97
C ARG A 60 19.04 -7.23 13.43
N GLN A 61 19.75 -6.54 14.34
CA GLN A 61 19.33 -6.40 15.74
C GLN A 61 18.09 -5.50 15.92
N ALA A 62 17.95 -4.43 15.11
CA ALA A 62 16.75 -3.59 15.12
C ALA A 62 15.49 -4.33 14.59
N ARG A 63 15.66 -5.30 13.68
CA ARG A 63 14.56 -6.11 13.11
C ARG A 63 13.93 -7.08 14.11
N MET A 64 14.70 -7.60 15.07
CA MET A 64 14.24 -8.60 16.04
C MET A 64 13.28 -8.05 17.12
N GLY A 65 13.13 -6.73 17.22
CA GLY A 65 12.45 -6.06 18.34
C GLY A 65 11.01 -5.60 18.11
N SER A 66 10.44 -5.71 16.90
CA SER A 66 9.06 -5.23 16.69
C SER A 66 8.23 -6.12 15.76
N GLU A 67 7.11 -6.63 16.28
CA GLU A 67 6.03 -7.30 15.54
C GLU A 67 5.45 -6.41 14.41
N GLN A 68 5.74 -5.11 14.42
CA GLN A 68 5.32 -4.14 13.40
C GLN A 68 6.11 -4.25 12.09
N ASN A 69 7.25 -4.97 12.06
CA ASN A 69 8.17 -5.02 10.92
C ASN A 69 7.96 -6.22 9.97
N GLU A 70 7.07 -7.17 10.31
CA GLU A 70 6.91 -8.41 9.53
C GLU A 70 6.45 -8.20 8.07
N THR A 71 5.75 -7.10 7.77
CA THR A 71 5.25 -6.80 6.40
C THR A 71 6.19 -5.88 5.59
N VAL A 72 7.25 -5.38 6.22
CA VAL A 72 8.30 -4.58 5.60
C VAL A 72 9.25 -5.47 4.79
N ASP A 73 9.56 -6.65 5.33
CA ASP A 73 10.44 -7.60 4.66
C ASP A 73 9.78 -8.24 3.43
N GLY A 74 8.45 -8.26 3.37
CA GLY A 74 7.68 -8.80 2.25
C GLY A 74 7.00 -10.11 2.62
N ARG A 75 5.84 -10.37 2.00
CA ARG A 75 5.01 -11.54 2.26
C ARG A 75 4.43 -12.09 0.96
N TRP A 76 4.55 -13.38 0.76
CA TRP A 76 3.98 -14.10 -0.36
C TRP A 76 2.51 -14.44 -0.08
N ARG A 77 1.65 -14.18 -1.06
CA ARG A 77 0.24 -14.51 -1.04
C ARG A 77 -0.14 -15.31 -2.27
N TYR A 78 -0.92 -16.34 -2.05
CA TYR A 78 -1.37 -17.28 -3.06
C TYR A 78 -2.78 -16.93 -3.50
N ILE A 79 -2.96 -16.69 -4.80
CA ILE A 79 -4.26 -16.40 -5.40
C ILE A 79 -4.55 -17.34 -6.57
N GLU A 80 -5.84 -17.57 -6.80
CA GLU A 80 -6.32 -18.44 -7.85
C GLU A 80 -7.43 -17.79 -8.68
N HIS A 81 -7.40 -18.01 -9.99
CA HIS A 81 -8.48 -17.62 -10.89
C HIS A 81 -9.47 -18.77 -11.08
N THR A 82 -10.73 -18.53 -10.73
CA THR A 82 -11.82 -19.51 -10.72
C THR A 82 -12.10 -20.14 -12.09
N ALA A 83 -12.06 -19.35 -13.17
CA ALA A 83 -12.44 -19.85 -14.49
C ALA A 83 -11.32 -20.60 -15.21
N THR A 84 -10.05 -20.24 -14.95
CA THR A 84 -8.89 -20.78 -15.68
C THR A 84 -8.04 -21.72 -14.84
N ALA A 85 -8.34 -21.85 -13.54
CA ALA A 85 -7.49 -22.53 -12.56
C ALA A 85 -6.03 -22.02 -12.56
N THR A 86 -5.84 -20.76 -12.99
CA THR A 86 -4.55 -20.07 -12.94
C THR A 86 -4.16 -19.86 -11.49
N ARG A 87 -2.95 -20.24 -11.13
CA ARG A 87 -2.41 -20.14 -9.77
C ARG A 87 -1.24 -19.17 -9.76
N VAL A 88 -1.23 -18.22 -8.83
CA VAL A 88 -0.19 -17.18 -8.78
C VAL A 88 0.21 -16.91 -7.35
N TYR A 89 1.52 -16.82 -7.10
CA TYR A 89 2.03 -16.19 -5.90
C TYR A 89 2.41 -14.75 -6.16
N LEU A 90 1.99 -13.86 -5.27
CA LEU A 90 2.32 -12.44 -5.26
C LEU A 90 3.13 -12.13 -4.02
N ARG A 91 4.32 -11.54 -4.18
CA ARG A 91 5.08 -10.99 -3.07
C ARG A 91 4.63 -9.55 -2.85
N LEU A 92 3.99 -9.30 -1.71
CA LEU A 92 3.52 -7.99 -1.30
C LEU A 92 4.52 -7.42 -0.29
N GLN A 93 4.94 -6.18 -0.51
CA GLN A 93 5.88 -5.50 0.37
C GLN A 93 5.42 -4.08 0.66
N ARG A 94 5.42 -3.70 1.93
CA ARG A 94 5.20 -2.30 2.34
C ARG A 94 6.44 -1.47 2.04
N GLN A 95 6.26 -0.39 1.29
CA GLN A 95 7.34 0.54 0.98
C GLN A 95 7.47 1.55 2.13
N LEU A 96 8.46 1.36 3.00
CA LEU A 96 8.72 2.23 4.16
C LEU A 96 9.02 3.69 3.81
N PHE A 97 9.55 3.94 2.61
CA PHE A 97 9.91 5.29 2.14
C PHE A 97 8.85 5.92 1.23
N GLY A 98 7.78 5.18 0.91
CA GLY A 98 6.58 5.76 0.33
C GLY A 98 5.74 6.28 1.48
N VAL A 99 5.69 7.60 1.68
CA VAL A 99 4.57 8.17 2.42
C VAL A 99 3.61 8.63 1.35
N PRO A 100 2.31 8.31 1.37
CA PRO A 100 1.71 7.45 2.37
C PRO A 100 2.17 5.99 2.13
N GLU A 101 2.30 5.19 3.18
CA GLU A 101 2.79 3.80 3.06
C GLU A 101 1.97 3.04 2.02
N GLU A 102 2.63 2.59 0.97
CA GLU A 102 2.04 1.82 -0.12
C GLU A 102 2.49 0.37 -0.04
N VAL A 103 1.56 -0.54 -0.27
CA VAL A 103 1.85 -1.94 -0.58
C VAL A 103 2.08 -2.05 -2.08
N ARG A 104 3.22 -2.66 -2.44
CA ARG A 104 3.60 -2.96 -3.82
C ARG A 104 3.77 -4.45 -4.01
N ILE A 105 3.45 -4.93 -5.20
CA ILE A 105 3.79 -6.28 -5.64
C ILE A 105 5.24 -6.23 -6.13
N THR A 106 6.16 -6.89 -5.40
CA THR A 106 7.60 -6.91 -5.69
C THR A 106 8.06 -8.23 -6.33
N GLY A 107 7.18 -9.23 -6.37
CA GLY A 107 7.48 -10.53 -6.94
C GLY A 107 6.21 -11.22 -7.42
N VAL A 108 6.31 -11.97 -8.51
CA VAL A 108 5.22 -12.77 -9.07
C VAL A 108 5.78 -14.13 -9.48
N VAL A 109 5.18 -15.20 -8.97
CA VAL A 109 5.45 -16.57 -9.43
C VAL A 109 4.19 -17.13 -10.04
N TYR A 110 4.25 -17.44 -11.34
CA TYR A 110 3.12 -18.01 -12.06
C TYR A 110 3.20 -19.53 -12.03
N LEU A 111 2.12 -20.19 -11.60
CA LEU A 111 2.03 -21.63 -11.54
C LEU A 111 0.97 -22.13 -12.53
N PRO A 112 1.38 -22.73 -13.66
CA PRO A 112 0.43 -23.37 -14.55
C PRO A 112 -0.33 -24.49 -13.81
N TRP A 113 -1.55 -24.80 -14.26
CA TRP A 113 -2.34 -25.87 -13.65
C TRP A 113 -1.63 -27.22 -13.78
N ARG A 114 -1.06 -27.53 -14.95
CA ARG A 114 -0.22 -28.71 -15.16
C ARG A 114 1.26 -28.31 -15.30
N PRO A 115 2.20 -29.14 -14.80
CA PRO A 115 3.64 -28.86 -14.88
C PRO A 115 4.19 -28.62 -16.30
N GLY A 116 3.46 -29.00 -17.35
CA GLY A 116 3.85 -28.82 -18.74
C GLY A 116 3.08 -27.73 -19.51
N ASP A 117 2.11 -27.04 -18.88
CA ASP A 117 1.36 -26.01 -19.61
C ASP A 117 2.24 -24.77 -19.83
N PRO A 118 2.26 -24.20 -21.05
CA PRO A 118 3.11 -23.07 -21.36
C PRO A 118 2.60 -21.79 -20.69
N ILE A 119 3.52 -20.99 -20.16
CA ILE A 119 3.23 -19.62 -19.73
C ILE A 119 3.29 -18.71 -20.96
N THR A 120 2.16 -18.14 -21.36
CA THR A 120 2.07 -17.25 -22.51
C THR A 120 2.11 -15.78 -22.07
N SER A 121 2.53 -14.89 -22.97
CA SER A 121 2.48 -13.44 -22.71
C SER A 121 1.06 -12.92 -22.46
N GLN A 122 0.05 -13.60 -23.00
CA GLN A 122 -1.35 -13.27 -22.73
C GLN A 122 -1.71 -13.50 -21.27
N LEU A 123 -1.35 -14.68 -20.72
CA LEU A 123 -1.59 -15.02 -19.32
C LEU A 123 -0.96 -14.02 -18.34
N LEU A 124 0.25 -13.52 -18.66
CA LEU A 124 0.92 -12.50 -17.86
C LEU A 124 0.22 -11.13 -17.91
N ARG A 125 -0.41 -10.78 -19.04
CA ARG A 125 -1.16 -9.52 -19.20
C ARG A 125 -2.53 -9.57 -18.52
N GLU A 126 -3.10 -10.76 -18.38
CA GLU A 126 -4.39 -10.98 -17.73
C GLU A 126 -4.31 -10.86 -16.21
N LEU A 127 -3.11 -11.00 -15.61
CA LEU A 127 -2.91 -10.80 -14.18
C LEU A 127 -3.14 -9.33 -13.79
N PRO A 128 -4.16 -9.01 -12.99
CA PRO A 128 -4.57 -7.64 -12.73
C PRO A 128 -3.77 -6.99 -11.58
N THR A 129 -2.44 -7.04 -11.66
CA THR A 129 -1.52 -6.55 -10.59
C THR A 129 -1.84 -5.12 -10.17
N ALA A 130 -2.00 -4.20 -11.12
CA ALA A 130 -2.30 -2.80 -10.84
C ALA A 130 -3.66 -2.59 -10.15
N ARG A 131 -4.66 -3.43 -10.43
CA ARG A 131 -5.97 -3.34 -9.76
C ARG A 131 -5.90 -3.86 -8.33
N ILE A 132 -5.17 -4.97 -8.12
CA ILE A 132 -4.95 -5.54 -6.79
C ILE A 132 -4.19 -4.53 -5.92
N GLU A 133 -3.08 -3.96 -6.41
CA GLU A 133 -2.35 -2.92 -5.67
C GLU A 133 -3.25 -1.72 -5.34
N ALA A 134 -4.04 -1.24 -6.30
CA ALA A 134 -4.91 -0.10 -6.09
C ALA A 134 -5.98 -0.40 -5.02
N ALA A 135 -6.57 -1.59 -5.02
CA ALA A 135 -7.58 -2.00 -4.05
C ALA A 135 -6.98 -2.13 -2.64
N ILE A 136 -5.85 -2.82 -2.49
CA ILE A 136 -5.13 -2.96 -1.21
C ILE A 136 -4.83 -1.57 -0.64
N ASN A 137 -4.21 -0.71 -1.46
CA ASN A 137 -3.81 0.62 -1.02
C ASN A 137 -5.03 1.48 -0.67
N GLN A 138 -6.09 1.44 -1.47
CA GLN A 138 -7.34 2.14 -1.16
C GLN A 138 -7.93 1.69 0.17
N ARG A 139 -7.98 0.38 0.44
CA ARG A 139 -8.47 -0.17 1.71
C ARG A 139 -7.58 0.22 2.88
N LEU A 140 -6.26 0.06 2.77
CA LEU A 140 -5.32 0.43 3.83
C LEU A 140 -5.34 1.94 4.10
N PHE A 141 -5.48 2.78 3.07
CA PHE A 141 -5.68 4.22 3.25
C PHE A 141 -7.02 4.55 3.90
N ALA A 142 -8.11 3.89 3.51
CA ALA A 142 -9.41 4.07 4.14
C ALA A 142 -9.42 3.61 5.61
N MET A 143 -8.77 2.49 5.92
CA MET A 143 -8.64 1.96 7.27
C MET A 143 -7.75 2.87 8.15
N LYS A 144 -6.61 3.34 7.64
CA LYS A 144 -5.78 4.33 8.36
C LYS A 144 -6.57 5.60 8.65
N ARG A 145 -7.38 6.08 7.70
CA ARG A 145 -8.29 7.21 7.93
C ARG A 145 -9.35 6.91 8.99
N ALA A 146 -9.97 5.74 8.97
CA ALA A 146 -10.99 5.34 9.93
C ALA A 146 -10.43 5.19 11.36
N THR A 147 -9.28 4.53 11.53
CA THR A 147 -8.60 4.39 12.82
C THR A 147 -8.17 5.75 13.38
N THR A 148 -7.74 6.64 12.50
CA THR A 148 -7.42 8.02 12.85
C THR A 148 -8.66 8.83 13.25
N LEU A 149 -9.81 8.56 12.62
CA LEU A 149 -11.10 9.16 12.97
C LEU A 149 -11.53 8.79 14.40
N THR A 150 -11.29 7.56 14.85
CA THR A 150 -11.72 7.08 16.18
C THR A 150 -11.03 7.80 17.35
N GLY A 151 -9.87 8.45 17.12
CA GLY A 151 -9.17 9.26 18.12
C GLY A 151 -9.29 10.78 17.94
N GLY A 152 -9.99 11.26 16.90
CA GLY A 152 -10.14 12.68 16.56
C GLY A 152 -8.84 13.42 16.22
N LYS A 153 -7.70 12.72 16.12
CA LYS A 153 -6.36 13.26 15.85
C LYS A 153 -5.59 12.37 14.87
N ILE A 154 -5.10 12.98 13.80
CA ILE A 154 -4.22 12.43 12.78
C ILE A 154 -2.77 12.59 13.22
N GLU A 155 -2.08 11.47 13.40
CA GLU A 155 -0.64 11.45 13.63
C GLU A 155 0.08 11.42 12.28
N LEU A 156 0.91 12.42 12.06
CA LEU A 156 1.74 12.56 10.87
C LEU A 156 2.98 11.65 10.98
N PRO A 157 3.64 11.30 9.86
CA PRO A 157 4.96 10.65 9.86
C PRO A 157 6.01 11.42 10.67
N SER A 158 5.90 12.75 10.70
CA SER A 158 6.70 13.63 11.56
C SER A 158 6.42 13.49 13.07
N GLY A 159 5.46 12.64 13.49
CA GLY A 159 5.02 12.47 14.88
C GLY A 159 4.06 13.56 15.36
N ARG A 160 3.78 14.58 14.54
CA ARG A 160 2.85 15.66 14.89
C ARG A 160 1.42 15.16 14.87
N LYS A 161 0.63 15.52 15.89
CA LYS A 161 -0.80 15.20 15.97
C LYS A 161 -1.65 16.41 15.55
N ILE A 162 -2.55 16.20 14.60
CA ILE A 162 -3.44 17.23 14.03
C ILE A 162 -4.89 16.80 14.19
N ALA A 163 -5.75 17.68 14.69
CA ALA A 163 -7.17 17.38 14.73
C ALA A 163 -7.78 17.44 13.33
N GLU A 164 -8.76 16.58 13.03
CA GLU A 164 -9.38 16.54 11.69
C GLU A 164 -9.99 17.90 11.28
N ARG A 165 -10.56 18.63 12.24
CA ARG A 165 -11.09 19.99 12.04
C ARG A 165 -10.05 21.01 11.56
N ASP A 166 -8.77 20.73 11.80
CA ASP A 166 -7.68 21.62 11.42
C ASP A 166 -7.14 21.32 10.02
N LEU A 167 -7.57 20.22 9.37
CA LEU A 167 -7.11 19.83 8.03
C LEU A 167 -7.49 20.83 6.93
N LEU A 168 -8.61 21.54 7.08
CA LEU A 168 -9.08 22.51 6.09
C LEU A 168 -8.66 23.94 6.42
N LYS A 169 -7.79 24.13 7.41
CA LYS A 169 -7.21 25.44 7.71
C LYS A 169 -6.17 25.84 6.64
N PRO A 170 -5.89 27.15 6.50
CA PRO A 170 -4.83 27.65 5.64
C PRO A 170 -3.50 26.93 5.91
N LEU A 171 -2.81 26.50 4.86
CA LEU A 171 -1.48 25.91 4.99
C LEU A 171 -0.46 27.01 5.28
N GLY A 172 0.53 26.71 6.14
CA GLY A 172 1.58 27.65 6.54
C GLY A 172 2.66 27.88 5.48
N ASP A 173 3.81 28.41 5.88
CA ASP A 173 4.96 28.57 4.97
C ASP A 173 5.72 27.22 4.83
N PRO A 174 5.95 26.72 3.60
CA PRO A 174 6.78 25.54 3.35
C PRO A 174 8.19 25.59 3.93
N LYS A 175 8.76 26.79 4.14
CA LYS A 175 10.08 26.99 4.74
C LYS A 175 10.09 26.92 6.26
N GLN A 176 8.94 27.21 6.89
CA GLN A 176 8.82 27.31 8.35
C GLN A 176 8.13 26.08 8.96
N THR A 177 7.47 25.26 8.12
CA THR A 177 6.71 24.09 8.56
C THR A 177 7.41 22.82 8.07
N PRO A 178 8.15 22.09 8.92
CA PRO A 178 8.93 20.92 8.49
C PRO A 178 8.08 19.82 7.83
N ASP A 179 6.86 19.63 8.35
CA ASP A 179 5.85 18.66 7.92
C ASP A 179 4.90 19.21 6.83
N PHE A 180 5.24 20.35 6.22
CA PHE A 180 4.35 21.07 5.29
C PHE A 180 3.73 20.18 4.21
N TYR A 181 4.55 19.36 3.54
CA TYR A 181 4.06 18.54 2.43
C TYR A 181 3.21 17.35 2.89
N GLU A 182 3.32 16.93 4.15
CA GLU A 182 2.42 15.96 4.78
C GLU A 182 1.03 16.60 4.97
N LEU A 183 0.99 17.87 5.39
CA LEU A 183 -0.26 18.65 5.49
C LEU A 183 -0.92 18.86 4.13
N VAL A 184 -0.12 19.19 3.11
CA VAL A 184 -0.58 19.30 1.72
C VAL A 184 -1.26 18.01 1.27
N ALA A 185 -0.63 16.87 1.51
CA ALA A 185 -1.18 15.57 1.11
C ALA A 185 -2.49 15.24 1.83
N LEU A 186 -2.57 15.50 3.14
CA LEU A 186 -3.78 15.27 3.92
C LEU A 186 -4.93 16.18 3.50
N GLN A 187 -4.67 17.47 3.32
CA GLN A 187 -5.67 18.43 2.89
C GLN A 187 -6.18 18.10 1.48
N HIS A 188 -5.28 17.85 0.52
CA HIS A 188 -5.65 17.42 -0.83
C HIS A 188 -6.49 16.14 -0.80
N GLY A 189 -6.06 15.14 -0.02
CA GLY A 189 -6.79 13.89 0.11
C GLY A 189 -8.16 14.05 0.75
N ARG A 190 -8.34 14.99 1.69
CA ARG A 190 -9.63 15.26 2.34
C ARG A 190 -10.59 15.92 1.37
N LEU A 191 -10.13 16.92 0.61
CA LEU A 191 -10.91 17.58 -0.43
C LEU A 191 -11.35 16.59 -1.51
N THR A 192 -10.43 15.74 -1.97
CA THR A 192 -10.75 14.67 -2.94
C THR A 192 -11.83 13.72 -2.41
N ALA A 193 -11.74 13.31 -1.13
CA ALA A 193 -12.74 12.42 -0.53
C ALA A 193 -14.10 13.09 -0.32
N ASN A 194 -14.13 14.42 -0.16
CA ASN A 194 -15.35 15.21 -0.12
C ASN A 194 -15.97 15.44 -1.52
N GLY A 195 -15.38 14.87 -2.57
CA GLY A 195 -15.88 15.01 -3.94
C GLY A 195 -15.49 16.32 -4.63
N ASP A 196 -14.49 17.04 -4.10
CA ASP A 196 -13.99 18.26 -4.73
C ASP A 196 -13.42 17.95 -6.13
N ALA A 197 -13.97 18.63 -7.14
CA ALA A 197 -13.57 18.47 -8.54
C ALA A 197 -12.17 19.03 -8.82
N ASN A 198 -11.71 20.01 -8.04
CA ASN A 198 -10.38 20.59 -8.18
C ASN A 198 -9.75 20.91 -6.80
N PRO A 199 -9.26 19.88 -6.09
CA PRO A 199 -8.66 20.04 -4.77
C PRO A 199 -7.54 21.08 -4.72
N SER A 200 -6.73 21.19 -5.79
CA SER A 200 -5.63 22.16 -5.84
C SER A 200 -6.12 23.61 -5.84
N ALA A 201 -7.27 23.88 -6.48
CA ALA A 201 -7.84 25.22 -6.49
C ALA A 201 -8.43 25.61 -5.14
N THR A 202 -9.15 24.69 -4.51
CA THR A 202 -9.69 24.91 -3.17
C THR A 202 -8.58 25.09 -2.13
N MET A 203 -7.48 24.34 -2.22
CA MET A 203 -6.30 24.55 -1.35
C MET A 203 -5.68 25.94 -1.54
N ALA A 204 -5.64 26.43 -2.77
CA ALA A 204 -5.11 27.76 -3.09
C ALA A 204 -5.98 28.86 -2.46
N GLU A 205 -7.30 28.74 -2.58
CA GLU A 205 -8.27 29.65 -1.97
C GLU A 205 -8.18 29.64 -0.44
N LEU A 206 -8.19 28.45 0.17
CA LEU A 206 -8.07 28.28 1.63
C LEU A 206 -6.78 28.90 2.18
N SER A 207 -5.68 28.81 1.44
CA SER A 207 -4.37 29.30 1.88
C SER A 207 -4.05 30.72 1.41
N GLY A 208 -4.92 31.35 0.61
CA GLY A 208 -4.70 32.70 0.05
C GLY A 208 -3.51 32.79 -0.90
N VAL A 209 -3.20 31.72 -1.64
CA VAL A 209 -2.05 31.66 -2.56
C VAL A 209 -2.51 31.49 -4.01
N ALA A 210 -1.59 31.73 -4.97
CA ALA A 210 -1.86 31.45 -6.37
C ALA A 210 -2.08 29.94 -6.63
N LEU A 211 -2.98 29.61 -7.57
CA LEU A 211 -3.26 28.21 -7.96
C LEU A 211 -1.98 27.45 -8.37
N SER A 212 -1.09 28.10 -9.12
CA SER A 212 0.19 27.53 -9.54
C SER A 212 1.07 27.13 -8.35
N THR A 213 1.02 27.89 -7.26
CA THR A 213 1.74 27.59 -6.02
C THR A 213 1.18 26.34 -5.35
N ALA A 214 -0.14 26.25 -5.20
CA ALA A 214 -0.78 25.05 -4.63
C ALA A 214 -0.55 23.81 -5.49
N GLN A 215 -0.61 23.94 -6.82
CA GLN A 215 -0.23 22.88 -7.76
C GLN A 215 1.24 22.46 -7.60
N GLY A 216 2.14 23.42 -7.40
CA GLY A 216 3.56 23.16 -7.11
C GLY A 216 3.74 22.40 -5.79
N TRP A 217 2.96 22.71 -4.75
CA TRP A 217 2.97 21.96 -3.50
C TRP A 217 2.52 20.52 -3.70
N VAL A 218 1.43 20.31 -4.43
CA VAL A 218 0.90 18.97 -4.75
C VAL A 218 1.88 18.17 -5.60
N ALA A 219 2.53 18.79 -6.60
CA ALA A 219 3.54 18.14 -7.42
C ALA A 219 4.76 17.71 -6.59
N LYS A 220 5.21 18.56 -5.67
CA LYS A 220 6.32 18.25 -4.77
C LYS A 220 5.94 17.23 -3.70
N ALA A 221 4.69 17.23 -3.24
CA ALA A 221 4.15 16.17 -2.40
C ALA A 221 4.18 14.83 -3.16
N ARG A 222 3.71 14.76 -4.41
CA ARG A 222 3.84 13.55 -5.27
C ARG A 222 5.28 13.10 -5.48
N ALA A 223 6.20 14.04 -5.74
CA ALA A 223 7.62 13.72 -5.92
C ALA A 223 8.26 13.13 -4.64
N ARG A 224 7.70 13.44 -3.48
CA ARG A 224 8.08 12.85 -2.18
C ARG A 224 7.32 11.56 -1.85
N GLY A 225 6.53 11.04 -2.79
CA GLY A 225 5.63 9.91 -2.60
C GLY A 225 4.27 10.28 -1.96
N LEU A 226 4.13 11.45 -1.33
CA LEU A 226 3.05 11.85 -0.41
C LEU A 226 1.65 11.84 -1.00
N LEU A 227 1.57 11.79 -2.33
CA LEU A 227 0.33 11.67 -3.08
C LEU A 227 0.56 10.71 -4.25
N PRO A 228 -0.48 9.99 -4.68
CA PRO A 228 -0.37 9.14 -5.85
C PRO A 228 0.07 9.95 -7.08
N PRO A 229 0.86 9.34 -7.98
CA PRO A 229 1.31 10.00 -9.20
C PRO A 229 0.09 10.53 -9.97
N GLY A 230 0.21 11.75 -10.49
CA GLY A 230 -0.86 12.36 -11.25
C GLY A 230 -1.23 11.44 -12.42
N ARG A 231 -2.53 11.18 -12.64
CA ARG A 231 -2.98 10.56 -13.88
C ARG A 231 -2.48 11.44 -15.02
N ARG A 232 -1.51 10.97 -15.80
CA ARG A 232 -1.19 11.60 -17.08
C ARG A 232 -2.47 11.57 -17.88
N GLY A 233 -3.03 12.76 -18.17
CA GLY A 233 -4.05 12.88 -19.19
C GLY A 233 -3.51 12.25 -20.46
N ARG A 234 -4.35 11.44 -21.12
CA ARG A 234 -4.09 10.95 -22.47
C ARG A 234 -3.82 12.20 -23.33
N ALA A 235 -2.55 12.47 -23.60
CA ALA A 235 -2.19 13.32 -24.73
C ALA A 235 -2.56 12.49 -25.96
N GLY A 236 -3.29 13.14 -26.88
CA GLY A 236 -3.81 12.54 -28.10
C GLY A 236 -2.75 12.00 -29.04
#